data_AF-A0A955RJG3-F1
#
_entry.id   AF-A0A955RJG3-F1
#
_cell.length_a   1.000
_cell.length_b   1.000
_cell.length_c   1.000
_cell.angle_alpha   90.00
_cell.angle_beta   90.00
_cell.angle_gamma   90.00
#
_symmetry.space_group_name_H-M   'P 1'
#
loop_
_entity.id
_entity.type
_entity.pdbx_description
1 polymer ?
#
loop_
_entity_poly.entity_id
_entity_poly.type
_entity_poly.pdbx_seq_one_letter_code
_entity_poly.pdbx_strand_id
1 'polypeptide(L)'
;PEIVVIGWLGNNNNDKMLYGASGMTSAKPWVSEYVQIMGDKIPSTAFTVPDNIISVNGDLAIAGVNVPRYVQTKTALVCVDQPYRLARPIDIAYGKAIEKTYLYFGGRYLGNGSMPTSYCTIPRSGSYPNP
;
A
#
# COMPACT_ATOMS: atom_id res chain seq x y z
N PRO A 1 -4.48 10.53 -5.97
CA PRO A 1 -4.53 12.00 -6.02
C PRO A 1 -4.79 12.39 -7.46
N GLU A 2 -5.88 13.11 -7.68
CA GLU A 2 -6.45 13.30 -9.01
C GLU A 2 -5.90 14.58 -9.65
N ILE A 3 -5.47 15.52 -8.81
CA ILE A 3 -4.72 16.71 -9.21
C ILE A 3 -3.59 17.02 -8.23
N VAL A 4 -2.53 17.59 -8.78
CA VAL A 4 -1.44 18.22 -8.02
C VAL A 4 -1.27 19.63 -8.60
N VAL A 5 -1.35 20.64 -7.76
CA VAL A 5 -1.21 22.05 -8.16
C VAL A 5 0.01 22.63 -7.48
N ILE A 6 0.89 23.23 -8.28
CA ILE A 6 2.13 23.86 -7.81
C ILE A 6 2.02 25.36 -8.09
N GLY A 7 2.16 26.16 -7.05
CA GLY A 7 2.26 27.61 -7.15
C GLY A 7 3.70 28.04 -6.98
N TRP A 8 4.21 28.84 -7.91
CA TRP A 8 5.48 29.52 -7.78
C TRP A 8 5.26 31.03 -7.82
N LEU A 9 6.01 31.74 -7.00
CA LEU A 9 5.99 33.19 -6.89
C LEU A 9 7.43 33.69 -6.96
N GLY A 10 7.70 34.58 -7.91
CA GLY A 10 8.99 35.23 -8.05
C GLY A 10 8.95 36.32 -9.10
N ASN A 11 9.96 37.19 -9.08
CA ASN A 11 10.17 38.19 -10.11
C ASN A 11 11.02 37.61 -11.24
N ASN A 12 10.67 37.90 -12.50
CA ASN A 12 11.38 37.38 -13.67
C ASN A 12 12.85 37.82 -13.76
N ASN A 13 13.23 38.87 -13.04
CA ASN A 13 14.58 39.42 -12.97
C ASN A 13 15.35 38.98 -11.72
N ASN A 14 14.82 38.04 -10.92
CA ASN A 14 15.37 37.60 -9.63
C ASN A 14 15.50 38.71 -8.57
N ASP A 15 14.83 39.85 -8.75
CA ASP A 15 14.78 40.86 -7.71
C ASP A 15 14.04 40.33 -6.48
N LYS A 16 14.34 40.95 -5.34
CA LYS A 16 13.65 40.65 -4.09
C LYS A 16 12.15 40.85 -4.25
N MET A 17 11.39 39.94 -3.65
CA MET A 17 9.93 40.08 -3.55
C MET A 17 9.57 41.38 -2.81
N LEU A 18 8.43 41.96 -3.17
CA LEU A 18 7.84 43.07 -2.41
C LEU A 18 7.62 42.66 -0.95
N TYR A 19 7.74 43.63 -0.04
CA TYR A 19 7.51 43.38 1.39
C TYR A 19 6.12 42.78 1.60
N GLY A 20 6.06 41.65 2.32
CA GLY A 20 4.82 40.91 2.56
C GLY A 20 4.42 39.92 1.47
N ALA A 21 5.09 39.89 0.31
CA ALA A 21 4.86 38.87 -0.72
C ALA A 21 5.72 37.63 -0.44
N SER A 22 5.05 36.51 -0.16
CA SER A 22 5.70 35.25 0.19
C SER A 22 4.90 34.06 -0.33
N GLY A 23 5.49 32.86 -0.23
CA GLY A 23 4.76 31.62 -0.47
C GLY A 23 3.49 31.51 0.40
N MET A 24 3.55 32.05 1.62
CA MET A 24 2.46 31.93 2.59
C MET A 24 1.31 32.91 2.33
N THR A 25 1.64 34.13 1.97
CA THR A 25 0.72 35.26 1.85
C THR A 25 0.24 35.51 0.42
N SER A 26 0.91 34.93 -0.59
CA SER A 26 0.57 35.17 -2.00
C SER A 26 0.40 33.88 -2.78
N ALA A 27 1.40 32.97 -2.76
CA ALA A 27 1.30 31.74 -3.54
C ALA A 27 0.22 30.79 -3.00
N LYS A 28 0.16 30.57 -1.67
CA LYS A 28 -0.84 29.69 -1.06
C LYS A 28 -2.27 30.16 -1.33
N PRO A 29 -2.66 31.43 -1.10
CA PRO A 29 -4.03 31.88 -1.40
C PRO A 29 -4.43 31.59 -2.85
N TRP A 30 -3.55 31.88 -3.81
CA TRP A 30 -3.81 31.62 -5.22
C TRP A 30 -3.99 30.12 -5.52
N VAL A 31 -3.08 29.27 -5.04
CA VAL A 31 -3.19 27.81 -5.20
C VAL A 31 -4.46 27.28 -4.52
N SER A 32 -4.80 27.82 -3.35
CA SER A 32 -5.98 27.39 -2.59
C SER A 32 -7.27 27.74 -3.33
N GLU A 33 -7.36 28.94 -3.88
CA GLU A 33 -8.50 29.39 -4.69
C GLU A 33 -8.63 28.55 -5.97
N TYR A 34 -7.52 28.29 -6.67
CA TYR A 34 -7.51 27.42 -7.85
C TYR A 34 -8.01 26.01 -7.51
N VAL A 35 -7.52 25.41 -6.42
CA VAL A 35 -7.94 24.08 -5.98
C VAL A 35 -9.42 24.07 -5.57
N GLN A 36 -9.94 25.13 -4.95
CA GLN A 36 -11.37 25.25 -4.63
C GLN A 36 -12.23 25.28 -5.91
N ILE A 37 -11.83 26.06 -6.92
CA ILE A 37 -12.56 26.17 -8.20
C ILE A 37 -12.56 24.85 -8.97
N MET A 38 -11.46 24.10 -8.90
CA MET A 38 -11.27 22.87 -9.67
C MET A 38 -11.67 21.60 -8.93
N GLY A 39 -11.69 21.62 -7.59
CA GLY A 39 -11.90 20.44 -6.75
C GLY A 39 -13.23 19.74 -7.03
N ASP A 40 -14.31 20.51 -7.17
CA ASP A 40 -15.65 19.95 -7.42
C ASP A 40 -15.83 19.44 -8.86
N LYS A 41 -14.91 19.76 -9.77
CA LYS A 41 -14.96 19.34 -11.18
C LYS A 41 -14.32 17.98 -11.41
N ILE A 42 -13.67 17.41 -10.41
CA ILE A 42 -12.84 16.21 -10.55
C ILE A 42 -13.38 15.16 -9.57
N PRO A 43 -13.87 14.00 -10.07
CA PRO A 43 -14.38 12.95 -9.21
C PRO A 43 -13.33 12.54 -8.18
N SER A 44 -13.73 12.49 -6.90
CA SER A 44 -12.82 12.10 -5.84
C SER A 44 -12.53 10.61 -5.90
N THR A 45 -11.24 10.25 -5.87
CA THR A 45 -10.82 8.87 -5.63
C THR A 45 -10.20 8.81 -4.25
N ALA A 46 -10.72 7.94 -3.39
CA ALA A 46 -10.16 7.78 -2.05
C ALA A 46 -8.70 7.32 -2.16
N PHE A 47 -7.81 8.00 -1.43
CA PHE A 47 -6.42 7.56 -1.33
C PHE A 47 -6.38 6.27 -0.50
N THR A 48 -6.16 5.14 -1.17
CA THR A 48 -6.02 3.85 -0.48
C THR A 48 -4.59 3.70 0.01
N VAL A 49 -4.45 3.28 1.27
CA VAL A 49 -3.16 2.86 1.81
C VAL A 49 -2.66 1.67 0.98
N PRO A 50 -1.44 1.72 0.43
CA PRO A 50 -0.86 0.57 -0.27
C PRO A 50 -0.75 -0.65 0.66
N ASP A 51 -0.95 -1.85 0.12
CA ASP A 51 -1.02 -3.11 0.91
C ASP A 51 0.22 -3.41 1.75
N ASN A 52 1.35 -2.77 1.43
CA ASN A 52 2.63 -2.98 2.09
C ASN A 52 2.96 -1.93 3.17
N ILE A 53 2.06 -0.99 3.46
CA ILE A 53 2.26 -0.04 4.56
C ILE A 53 1.77 -0.67 5.87
N ILE A 54 2.66 -0.70 6.86
CA ILE A 54 2.42 -1.22 8.19
C ILE A 54 2.40 -0.04 9.14
N SER A 55 1.35 0.07 9.95
CA SER A 55 1.26 1.05 11.04
C SER A 55 1.05 0.31 12.36
N VAL A 56 2.06 0.30 13.22
CA VAL A 56 2.01 -0.39 14.53
C VAL A 56 2.64 0.48 15.60
N ASN A 57 1.91 0.70 16.70
CA ASN A 57 2.39 1.50 17.85
C ASN A 57 2.95 2.88 17.49
N GLY A 58 2.43 3.51 16.44
CA GLY A 58 2.90 4.81 15.95
C GLY A 58 4.08 4.74 14.99
N ASP A 59 4.67 3.56 14.78
CA ASP A 59 5.69 3.34 13.76
C ASP A 59 5.03 3.07 12.40
N LEU A 60 5.53 3.74 11.37
CA LEU A 60 5.18 3.51 9.97
C LEU A 60 6.32 2.80 9.25
N ALA A 61 5.99 1.72 8.57
CA ALA A 61 6.95 0.87 7.90
C ALA A 61 6.45 0.38 6.55
N ILE A 62 7.39 0.09 5.64
CA ILE A 62 7.11 -0.58 4.37
C ILE A 62 7.55 -2.04 4.51
N ALA A 63 6.61 -2.96 4.32
CA ALA A 63 6.87 -4.39 4.29
C ALA A 63 8.02 -4.71 3.32
N GLY A 64 9.03 -5.44 3.80
CA GLY A 64 10.20 -5.83 3.01
C GLY A 64 11.31 -4.78 2.87
N VAL A 65 11.12 -3.55 3.35
CA VAL A 65 12.18 -2.51 3.31
C VAL A 65 12.67 -2.18 4.72
N ASN A 66 11.77 -1.75 5.60
CA ASN A 66 12.14 -1.29 6.94
C ASN A 66 11.07 -1.69 7.94
N VAL A 67 11.00 -2.99 8.21
CA VAL A 67 10.04 -3.56 9.16
C VAL A 67 10.65 -3.48 10.57
N PRO A 68 9.95 -2.92 11.58
CA PRO A 68 10.47 -2.83 12.94
C PRO A 68 10.83 -4.21 13.49
N ARG A 69 11.92 -4.31 14.25
CA ARG A 69 12.46 -5.60 14.74
C ARG A 69 11.50 -6.43 15.57
N TYR A 70 10.52 -5.78 16.20
CA TYR A 70 9.51 -6.43 17.03
C TYR A 70 8.33 -7.02 16.22
N VAL A 71 8.27 -6.74 14.91
CA VAL A 71 7.29 -7.33 14.01
C VAL A 71 7.80 -8.70 13.54
N GLN A 72 7.00 -9.72 13.74
CA GLN A 72 7.31 -11.09 13.34
C GLN A 72 6.83 -11.36 11.91
N THR A 73 7.62 -12.10 11.15
CA THR A 73 7.22 -12.62 9.83
C THR A 73 6.81 -14.09 9.96
N LYS A 74 5.74 -14.48 9.26
CA LYS A 74 5.37 -15.89 9.07
C LYS A 74 5.16 -16.13 7.59
N THR A 75 5.80 -17.15 7.04
CA THR A 75 5.55 -17.56 5.65
C THR A 75 4.50 -18.66 5.61
N ALA A 76 3.66 -18.63 4.59
CA ALA A 76 2.71 -19.70 4.33
C ALA A 76 2.59 -19.97 2.82
N LEU A 77 2.41 -21.23 2.46
CA LEU A 77 2.12 -21.64 1.10
C LEU A 77 0.62 -21.47 0.84
N VAL A 78 0.27 -20.62 -0.12
CA VAL A 78 -1.11 -20.40 -0.57
C VAL A 78 -1.28 -20.87 -2.00
N CYS A 79 -2.51 -21.17 -2.41
CA CYS A 79 -2.74 -21.52 -3.80
C CYS A 79 -2.65 -20.31 -4.71
N VAL A 80 -2.04 -20.50 -5.89
CA VAL A 80 -1.97 -19.49 -6.95
C VAL A 80 -3.38 -19.03 -7.35
N ASP A 81 -4.31 -19.97 -7.50
CA ASP A 81 -5.68 -19.70 -7.96
C ASP A 81 -6.64 -19.30 -6.81
N GLN A 82 -6.23 -19.48 -5.55
CA GLN A 82 -7.01 -19.15 -4.36
C GLN A 82 -6.08 -18.53 -3.30
N PRO A 83 -5.66 -17.25 -3.46
CA PRO A 83 -4.60 -16.63 -2.66
C PRO A 83 -4.97 -16.37 -1.19
N TYR A 84 -6.24 -16.59 -0.85
CA TYR A 84 -6.80 -16.51 0.50
C TYR A 84 -6.99 -17.89 1.15
N ARG A 85 -6.41 -18.96 0.57
CA ARG A 85 -6.47 -20.34 1.07
C ARG A 85 -5.08 -20.97 1.12
N LEU A 86 -4.83 -21.77 2.16
CA LEU A 86 -3.62 -22.55 2.33
C LEU A 86 -3.53 -23.65 1.26
N ALA A 87 -2.35 -23.82 0.67
CA ALA A 87 -2.08 -24.89 -0.27
C ALA A 87 -2.09 -26.24 0.46
N ARG A 88 -2.75 -27.24 -0.15
CA ARG A 88 -2.68 -28.63 0.33
C ARG A 88 -1.41 -29.29 -0.23
N PRO A 89 -0.99 -30.45 0.31
CA PRO A 89 0.15 -31.20 -0.23
C PRO A 89 0.04 -31.47 -1.74
N ILE A 90 -1.17 -31.77 -2.24
CA ILE A 90 -1.40 -31.95 -3.68
C ILE A 90 -1.20 -30.66 -4.48
N ASP A 91 -1.60 -29.51 -3.95
CA ASP A 91 -1.39 -28.23 -4.66
C ASP A 91 0.10 -27.86 -4.69
N ILE A 92 0.86 -28.21 -3.65
CA ILE A 92 2.32 -28.05 -3.60
C ILE A 92 3.00 -28.96 -4.62
N ALA A 93 2.65 -30.26 -4.63
CA ALA A 93 3.23 -31.25 -5.55
C ALA A 93 2.99 -30.90 -7.02
N TYR A 94 1.89 -30.20 -7.33
CA TYR A 94 1.53 -29.75 -8.66
C TYR A 94 2.12 -28.38 -9.05
N GLY A 95 2.93 -27.76 -8.20
CA GLY A 95 3.47 -26.42 -8.44
C GLY A 95 2.39 -25.34 -8.47
N LYS A 96 1.26 -25.57 -7.80
CA LYS A 96 0.13 -24.64 -7.68
C LYS A 96 0.12 -23.91 -6.33
N ALA A 97 1.24 -23.93 -5.63
CA ALA A 97 1.47 -23.20 -4.39
C ALA A 97 2.46 -22.05 -4.61
N ILE A 98 2.22 -20.91 -3.98
CA ILE A 98 3.11 -19.76 -3.90
C ILE A 98 3.39 -19.42 -2.44
N GLU A 99 4.63 -19.10 -2.12
CA GLU A 99 5.00 -18.63 -0.78
C GLU A 99 4.56 -17.18 -0.60
N LYS A 100 3.86 -16.91 0.50
CA LYS A 100 3.43 -15.57 0.89
C LYS A 100 3.87 -15.28 2.32
N THR A 101 4.47 -14.12 2.52
CA THR A 101 4.91 -13.65 3.84
C THR A 101 3.83 -12.79 4.49
N TYR A 102 3.55 -13.08 5.76
CA TYR A 102 2.57 -12.42 6.60
C TYR A 102 3.27 -11.75 7.78
N LEU A 103 2.83 -10.56 8.17
CA LEU A 103 3.44 -9.77 9.23
C LEU A 103 2.56 -9.73 10.48
N TYR A 104 3.17 -9.90 11.64
CA TYR A 104 2.52 -10.05 12.92
C TYR A 104 3.09 -9.13 14.00
N PHE A 105 2.23 -8.59 14.85
CA PHE A 105 2.61 -7.91 16.09
C PHE A 105 1.65 -8.29 17.22
N GLY A 106 2.18 -8.68 18.38
CA GLY A 106 1.37 -9.11 19.52
C GLY A 106 0.36 -10.22 19.19
N GLY A 107 0.71 -11.11 18.26
CA GLY A 107 -0.19 -12.18 17.76
C GLY A 107 -1.23 -11.73 16.73
N ARG A 108 -1.33 -10.44 16.40
CA ARG A 108 -2.26 -9.88 15.41
C ARG A 108 -1.58 -9.70 14.05
N TYR A 109 -2.28 -10.07 12.98
CA TYR A 109 -1.82 -9.84 11.61
C TYR A 109 -1.96 -8.36 11.21
N LEU A 110 -0.98 -7.86 10.46
CA LEU A 110 -0.80 -6.43 10.16
C LEU A 110 -1.10 -6.02 8.72
N GLY A 111 -1.29 -6.98 7.81
CA GLY A 111 -1.58 -6.67 6.42
C GLY A 111 -3.07 -6.50 6.14
N ASN A 112 -3.39 -6.14 4.90
CA ASN A 112 -4.77 -6.13 4.40
C ASN A 112 -5.25 -7.59 4.26
N GLY A 113 -6.24 -8.01 5.07
CA GLY A 113 -6.77 -9.38 5.12
C GLY A 113 -6.42 -10.14 6.40
N SER A 114 -6.54 -11.46 6.38
CA SER A 114 -6.08 -12.36 7.45
C SER A 114 -5.23 -13.47 6.83
N MET A 115 -4.29 -14.03 7.62
CA MET A 115 -3.61 -15.25 7.17
C MET A 115 -4.68 -16.34 6.93
N PRO A 116 -4.62 -17.04 5.78
CA PRO A 116 -5.55 -18.11 5.48
C PRO A 116 -5.54 -19.18 6.56
N THR A 117 -6.73 -19.56 7.03
CA THR A 117 -6.91 -20.69 7.96
C THR A 117 -7.56 -21.89 7.30
N SER A 118 -8.04 -21.74 6.05
CA SER A 118 -8.73 -22.77 5.29
C SER A 118 -7.93 -23.21 4.08
N TYR A 119 -8.04 -24.49 3.73
CA TYR A 119 -7.35 -25.06 2.58
C TYR A 119 -8.07 -24.78 1.26
N CYS A 120 -7.31 -24.89 0.16
CA CYS A 120 -7.83 -24.79 -1.19
C CYS A 120 -8.89 -25.87 -1.48
N THR A 121 -9.93 -25.46 -2.19
CA THR A 121 -11.11 -26.31 -2.45
C THR A 121 -11.17 -26.81 -3.89
N ILE A 122 -10.43 -26.19 -4.81
CA ILE A 122 -10.41 -26.60 -6.21
C ILE A 122 -9.84 -28.02 -6.29
N PRO A 123 -10.60 -29.02 -6.78
CA PRO A 123 -10.07 -30.37 -6.93
C PRO A 123 -8.95 -30.37 -7.98
N ARG A 124 -7.83 -31.01 -7.65
CA ARG A 124 -6.74 -31.27 -8.59
C ARG A 124 -6.82 -32.74 -8.96
N SER A 125 -7.10 -33.04 -10.22
CA SER A 125 -7.12 -34.40 -10.74
C SER A 125 -5.80 -34.72 -11.43
N GLY A 126 -5.10 -35.73 -10.90
CA GLY A 126 -3.92 -36.32 -11.50
C GLY A 126 -3.10 -37.10 -10.48
N SER A 127 -2.31 -38.05 -10.94
CA SER A 127 -1.38 -38.85 -10.14
C SER A 127 -0.41 -37.94 -9.39
N TYR A 128 -0.16 -38.18 -8.10
CA TYR A 128 0.95 -37.52 -7.42
C TYR A 128 2.22 -37.71 -8.26
N PRO A 129 2.99 -36.65 -8.60
CA PRO A 129 4.36 -36.88 -9.03
C PRO A 129 5.04 -37.64 -7.89
N ASN A 130 5.45 -38.88 -8.17
CA ASN A 130 6.12 -39.72 -7.19
C ASN A 130 7.34 -38.97 -6.62
N PRO A 131 7.63 -39.13 -5.32
CA PRO A 131 8.76 -38.50 -4.65
C PRO A 131 10.11 -38.83 -5.29
#